data_AF-A0A453BU03-F1
#
_entry.id   AF-A0A453BU03-F1
#
_cell.length_a   1.000
_cell.length_b   1.000
_cell.length_c   1.000
_cell.angle_alpha   90.00
_cell.angle_beta   90.00
_cell.angle_gamma   90.00
#
_symmetry.space_group_name_H-M   'P 1'
#
loop_
_entity.id
_entity.type
_entity.pdbx_description
1 polymer ?
#
loop_
_entity_poly.entity_id
_entity_poly.type
_entity_poly.pdbx_seq_one_letter_code
_entity_poly.pdbx_strand_id
1 'polypeptide(L)'
;IFQGAWQAFRGISWEQTDIIFSTKVICASSDRKEVHVFVPPRSTSEEQKPSYILVGNPSRRACTIIRGNSIVAQVLWKYWMGVIH
;
A
#
# COMPACT_ATOMS: atom_id res chain seq x y z
N ILE A 1 6.71 -16.71 7.48
CA ILE A 1 6.39 -15.44 8.17
C ILE A 1 7.23 -14.36 7.49
N PHE A 2 6.69 -13.68 6.47
CA PHE A 2 7.40 -12.54 5.87
C PHE A 2 7.10 -11.31 6.72
N GLN A 3 8.05 -10.90 7.56
CA GLN A 3 8.08 -9.56 8.16
C GLN A 3 8.49 -8.53 7.09
N GLY A 4 7.84 -8.58 5.92
CA GLY A 4 8.30 -7.96 4.68
C GLY A 4 7.92 -6.48 4.61
N ALA A 5 8.85 -5.61 4.95
CA ALA A 5 8.84 -4.23 4.48
C ALA A 5 9.35 -4.21 3.04
N TRP A 6 8.60 -3.56 2.16
CA TRP A 6 8.98 -3.35 0.76
C TRP A 6 9.19 -1.87 0.52
N GLN A 7 10.15 -1.54 -0.32
CA GLN A 7 10.38 -0.20 -0.84
C GLN A 7 10.30 -0.25 -2.36
N ALA A 8 9.62 0.73 -2.95
CA ALA A 8 9.57 0.91 -4.39
C ALA A 8 10.53 2.03 -4.77
N PHE A 9 11.40 1.78 -5.75
CA PHE A 9 12.38 2.74 -6.26
C PHE A 9 12.03 3.17 -7.69
N ARG A 10 12.45 4.38 -8.07
CA ARG A 10 12.28 4.89 -9.43
C ARG A 10 13.28 4.23 -10.37
N GLY A 11 12.77 3.61 -11.45
CA GLY A 11 13.61 2.97 -12.46
C GLY A 11 14.40 1.78 -11.89
N ILE A 12 15.60 1.56 -12.42
CA ILE A 12 16.56 0.58 -11.90
C ILE A 12 17.51 1.34 -10.97
N SER A 13 17.03 1.67 -9.77
CA SER A 13 17.78 2.37 -8.73
C SER A 13 17.58 1.70 -7.39
N TRP A 14 18.57 1.88 -6.52
CA TRP A 14 18.53 1.49 -5.10
C TRP A 14 18.85 2.68 -4.19
N GLU A 15 18.96 3.88 -4.75
CA GLU A 15 19.30 5.09 -4.01
C GLU A 15 18.12 5.55 -3.14
N GLN A 16 18.42 6.05 -1.95
CA GLN A 16 17.39 6.49 -1.01
C GLN A 16 16.57 7.67 -1.57
N THR A 17 17.20 8.53 -2.37
CA THR A 17 16.55 9.65 -3.06
C THR A 17 15.56 9.22 -4.13
N ASP A 18 15.64 7.97 -4.60
CA ASP A 18 14.77 7.41 -5.63
C ASP A 18 13.60 6.60 -5.06
N ILE A 19 13.45 6.53 -3.73
CA ILE A 19 12.30 5.88 -3.10
C ILE A 19 11.01 6.62 -3.49
N ILE A 20 10.07 5.88 -4.06
CA ILE A 20 8.72 6.34 -4.38
C ILE A 20 7.80 6.17 -3.16
N PHE A 21 7.88 5.01 -2.51
CA PHE A 21 7.18 4.72 -1.26
C PHE A 21 7.83 3.56 -0.51
N SER A 22 7.57 3.49 0.80
CA SER A 22 7.87 2.34 1.65
C SER A 22 6.58 1.72 2.19
N THR A 23 6.67 0.48 2.67
CA THR A 23 5.52 -0.25 3.19
C THR A 23 5.81 -0.89 4.53
N LYS A 24 4.77 -1.02 5.35
CA LYS A 24 4.78 -1.77 6.60
C LYS A 24 3.61 -2.74 6.62
N VAL A 25 3.88 -4.02 6.78
CA VAL A 25 2.83 -5.01 7.01
C VAL A 25 2.35 -4.88 8.45
N ILE A 26 1.05 -4.64 8.63
CA ILE A 26 0.41 -4.51 9.95
C ILE A 26 -0.18 -5.84 10.38
N CYS A 27 -0.82 -6.56 9.44
CA CYS A 27 -1.39 -7.87 9.68
C CYS A 27 -1.23 -8.74 8.44
N ALA A 28 -0.92 -10.02 8.64
CA ALA A 28 -0.87 -11.02 7.58
C ALA A 28 -1.37 -12.37 8.11
N SER A 29 -2.68 -12.55 8.13
CA SER A 29 -3.35 -13.83 8.40
C SER A 29 -3.85 -14.47 7.10
N SER A 30 -4.36 -15.70 7.20
CA SER A 30 -5.04 -16.41 6.09
C SER A 30 -6.22 -15.60 5.52
N ASP A 31 -6.93 -14.88 6.40
CA ASP A 31 -8.19 -14.23 6.05
C ASP A 31 -8.03 -12.74 5.75
N ARG A 32 -6.96 -12.10 6.25
CA ARG A 32 -6.75 -10.67 6.09
C ARG A 32 -5.26 -10.34 5.99
N LYS A 33 -4.94 -9.50 5.01
CA LYS A 33 -3.68 -8.77 4.92
C LYS A 33 -3.97 -7.28 5.03
N GLU A 34 -3.11 -6.61 5.79
CA GLU A 34 -3.12 -5.17 5.94
C GLU A 34 -1.70 -4.63 5.78
N VAL A 35 -1.53 -3.70 4.84
CA VAL A 35 -0.25 -3.07 4.52
C VAL A 35 -0.46 -1.57 4.48
N HIS A 36 0.37 -0.86 5.23
CA HIS A 36 0.41 0.60 5.25
C HIS A 36 1.50 1.07 4.30
N VAL A 37 1.19 2.08 3.47
CA VAL A 37 2.09 2.65 2.47
C VAL A 37 2.44 4.08 2.89
N PHE A 38 3.72 4.41 2.89
CA PHE A 38 4.24 5.71 3.25
C PHE A 38 4.97 6.31 2.05
N VAL A 39 4.45 7.42 1.53
CA VAL A 39 5.14 8.22 0.51
C VAL A 39 6.07 9.20 1.22
N PRO A 40 7.33 9.37 0.79
CA PRO A 40 8.23 10.35 1.39
C PRO A 40 7.59 11.74 1.40
N PRO A 41 7.58 12.43 2.55
CA PRO A 41 6.95 13.73 2.64
C PRO A 41 7.76 14.76 1.88
N ARG A 42 7.09 15.80 1.34
CA ARG A 42 7.77 16.92 0.68
C ARG A 42 8.48 17.85 1.68
N SER A 43 8.14 17.76 2.97
CA SER A 43 8.73 18.52 4.07
C SER A 43 8.89 17.65 5.31
N THR A 44 9.77 18.03 6.22
CA THR A 44 10.23 17.20 7.35
C THR A 44 9.27 17.13 8.55
N SER A 45 8.13 17.82 8.51
CA SER A 45 7.31 18.10 9.70
C SER A 45 6.02 17.28 9.82
N GLU A 46 5.66 16.45 8.84
CA GLU A 46 4.41 15.69 8.92
C GLU A 46 4.58 14.41 9.75
N GLU A 47 3.70 14.25 10.73
CA GLU A 47 3.47 12.99 11.44
C GLU A 47 3.23 11.88 10.41
N GLN A 48 4.00 10.80 10.45
CA GLN A 48 3.96 9.72 9.46
C GLN A 48 2.67 8.90 9.60
N LYS A 49 1.57 9.44 9.08
CA LYS A 49 0.35 8.69 8.79
C LYS A 49 0.54 7.93 7.47
N PRO A 50 -0.06 6.74 7.33
CA PRO A 50 -0.02 6.04 6.06
C PRO A 50 -0.69 6.89 4.98
N SER A 51 0.01 7.09 3.87
CA SER A 51 -0.54 7.77 2.70
C SER A 51 -1.63 6.92 2.06
N TYR A 52 -1.46 5.59 2.09
CA TYR A 52 -2.47 4.62 1.67
C TYR A 52 -2.51 3.42 2.60
N ILE A 53 -3.69 2.82 2.71
CA ILE A 53 -3.91 1.58 3.43
C ILE A 53 -4.44 0.54 2.44
N LEU A 54 -3.70 -0.55 2.28
CA LEU A 54 -4.13 -1.72 1.54
C LEU A 54 -4.69 -2.74 2.54
N VAL A 55 -5.95 -3.13 2.38
CA VAL A 55 -6.61 -4.13 3.23
C VAL A 55 -7.31 -5.18 2.37
N GLY A 56 -7.38 -6.41 2.89
CA GLY A 56 -8.25 -7.43 2.34
C GLY A 56 -7.60 -8.79 2.21
N ASN A 57 -8.12 -9.63 1.33
CA ASN A 57 -7.63 -11.00 1.14
C ASN A 57 -7.22 -11.23 -0.32
N PRO A 58 -5.90 -11.32 -0.61
CA PRO A 58 -5.43 -11.56 -1.97
C PRO A 58 -5.92 -12.90 -2.55
N SER A 59 -5.96 -13.96 -1.75
CA SER A 59 -6.41 -15.29 -2.18
C SER A 59 -7.89 -15.30 -2.58
N ARG A 60 -8.69 -14.44 -1.93
CA ARG A 60 -10.11 -14.24 -2.26
C ARG A 60 -10.35 -13.10 -3.25
N ARG A 61 -9.28 -12.48 -3.77
CA ARG A 61 -9.34 -11.30 -4.66
C ARG A 61 -10.22 -10.18 -4.10
N ALA A 62 -10.18 -9.99 -2.79
CA ALA A 62 -11.00 -9.03 -2.07
C ALA A 62 -10.09 -8.00 -1.42
N CYS A 63 -9.33 -7.26 -2.24
CA CYS A 63 -8.38 -6.23 -1.80
C CYS A 63 -8.91 -4.83 -2.14
N THR A 64 -8.68 -3.89 -1.23
CA THR A 64 -9.07 -2.47 -1.37
C THR A 64 -7.89 -1.59 -0.97
N ILE A 65 -7.62 -0.55 -1.76
CA ILE A 65 -6.68 0.52 -1.46
C ILE A 65 -7.48 1.75 -1.03
N ILE A 66 -7.15 2.27 0.14
CA ILE A 66 -7.82 3.39 0.80
C ILE A 66 -6.83 4.53 0.95
N ARG A 67 -7.28 5.77 0.69
CA ARG A 67 -6.53 7.01 0.96
C ARG A 67 -7.37 7.88 1.90
N GLY A 68 -6.94 8.05 3.14
CA GLY A 68 -7.76 8.70 4.17
C GLY A 68 -9.08 7.95 4.35
N ASN A 69 -10.21 8.60 4.03
CA ASN A 69 -11.54 8.01 4.10
C ASN A 69 -12.10 7.57 2.74
N SER A 70 -11.32 7.67 1.67
CA SER A 70 -11.76 7.37 0.30
C SER A 70 -11.18 6.05 -0.20
N ILE A 71 -12.00 5.23 -0.86
CA ILE A 71 -11.51 4.07 -1.62
C ILE A 71 -10.98 4.60 -2.96
N VAL A 72 -9.70 4.34 -3.25
CA VAL A 72 -9.07 4.78 -4.52
C VAL A 72 -8.96 3.65 -5.54
N ALA A 73 -8.88 2.42 -5.07
CA ALA A 73 -8.92 1.24 -5.93
C ALA A 73 -9.51 0.05 -5.18
N GLN A 74 -10.26 -0.78 -5.88
CA GLN A 74 -10.77 -2.03 -5.33
C GLN A 74 -10.75 -3.12 -6.41
N VAL A 75 -10.48 -4.33 -5.98
CA VAL A 75 -10.64 -5.51 -6.83
C VAL A 75 -12.12 -5.85 -6.89
N LEU A 76 -12.72 -5.74 -8.08
CA LEU A 76 -14.10 -6.14 -8.36
C LEU A 76 -14.10 -7.53 -9.03
N TRP A 77 -15.18 -8.28 -8.87
CA TRP A 77 -15.25 -9.71 -9.21
C TRP A 77 -14.74 -10.05 -10.63
N LYS A 78 -13.94 -11.13 -10.71
CA LYS A 78 -13.30 -11.73 -11.90
C LYS A 78 -12.75 -10.74 -12.96
N TYR A 79 -11.53 -10.27 -12.71
CA TYR A 79 -10.54 -9.69 -13.65
C TYR A 79 -10.52 -8.17 -13.85
N TRP A 80 -11.32 -7.38 -13.12
CA TRP A 80 -11.30 -5.92 -13.26
C TRP A 80 -10.81 -5.22 -11.99
N MET A 81 -9.75 -4.42 -12.14
CA MET A 81 -9.41 -3.39 -11.16
C MET A 81 -10.26 -2.15 -11.46
N GLY A 82 -11.11 -1.74 -10.52
CA GLY A 82 -11.81 -0.47 -10.59
C GLY A 82 -11.00 0.61 -9.89
N VAL A 83 -10.71 1.71 -10.59
CA VAL A 83 -10.24 2.95 -9.98
C VAL A 83 -11.47 3.80 -9.70
N ILE A 84 -11.67 4.19 -8.45
CA ILE A 84 -12.79 5.02 -8.03
C ILE A 84 -12.22 6.42 -7.79
N HIS A 85 -12.70 7.41 -8.56
CA HIS A 85 -12.29 8.81 -8.47
C HIS A 85 -13.10 9.56 -7.40
#